data_AF-A0A6G0W1P8-F1
#
_entry.id   AF-A0A6G0W1P8-F1
#
_cell.length_a   1.000
_cell.length_b   1.000
_cell.length_c   1.000
_cell.angle_alpha   90.00
_cell.angle_beta   90.00
_cell.angle_gamma   90.00
#
_symmetry.space_group_name_H-M   'P 1'
#
loop_
_entity.id
_entity.type
_entity.pdbx_description
1 polymer ?
#
loop_
_entity_poly.entity_id
_entity_poly.type
_entity_poly.pdbx_seq_one_letter_code
_entity_poly.pdbx_strand_id
1 'polypeptide(L)'
;MDKKSSKSKNFSFAEEEELMNLVSKYWAVIQCKTTDHVNNMKKKEYWAKIESEFNAVIPNQFRPASVLKCKFENICRRAQKKKVENGKQLTSTGGGKAVLAEYVSADERVLALLGKRASGLISNWCDDEGMVVSNPIQSRIDEVDNEYEVEEVCYDDDLLLENTFQDPTSDNIYQNESTLPETSWAKYTPGMLRQPKSSPLSFTRKLKEDNVEVSESGQTKRKKGFQDKITKWAQEKALLTEQESNLQREEAEFKREVWMVKIDREKELLKEVKDRISVLELQTVSMYRLTSSLIVYSMGLFKYCKITLGSSSPNRRAMLCSTAVATIIACTVSKFLTFIPKLNIGNRLFQTPYDLSTGFLVRICDSLKVFSTFVIGFNMGVII
;
A
#
# COMPACT_ATOMS: atom_id res chain seq x y z
N MET A 1 -32.01 21.72 -19.07
CA MET A 1 -32.16 22.37 -17.75
C MET A 1 -30.79 22.34 -17.10
N ASP A 2 -30.05 23.45 -17.20
CA ASP A 2 -28.73 23.56 -16.60
C ASP A 2 -28.89 23.64 -15.08
N LYS A 3 -28.47 22.59 -14.39
CA LYS A 3 -28.46 22.53 -12.93
C LYS A 3 -27.42 23.54 -12.45
N LYS A 4 -27.87 24.76 -12.14
CA LYS A 4 -27.04 25.81 -11.52
C LYS A 4 -26.48 25.23 -10.21
N SER A 5 -25.18 24.93 -10.18
CA SER A 5 -24.56 24.33 -8.99
C SER A 5 -24.66 25.33 -7.84
N SER A 6 -25.37 24.94 -6.79
CA SER A 6 -25.28 25.64 -5.51
C SER A 6 -23.84 25.48 -5.05
N LYS A 7 -23.08 26.58 -4.95
CA LYS A 7 -21.74 26.57 -4.35
C LYS A 7 -21.83 25.84 -3.01
N SER A 8 -20.94 24.87 -2.79
CA SER A 8 -20.88 24.20 -1.49
C SER A 8 -20.47 25.21 -0.43
N LYS A 9 -20.97 25.07 0.81
CA LYS A 9 -20.57 25.97 1.89
C LYS A 9 -19.07 25.86 2.13
N ASN A 10 -18.43 26.94 2.57
CA ASN A 10 -17.01 26.90 2.95
C ASN A 10 -16.77 25.95 4.13
N PHE A 11 -15.55 25.45 4.24
CA PHE A 11 -15.11 24.67 5.40
C PHE A 11 -14.85 25.61 6.58
N SER A 12 -15.46 25.31 7.72
CA SER A 12 -15.18 25.95 9.00
C SER A 12 -13.85 25.46 9.58
N PHE A 13 -13.31 26.23 10.53
CA PHE A 13 -12.07 25.87 11.22
C PHE A 13 -12.17 24.51 11.94
N ALA A 14 -13.29 24.24 12.61
CA ALA A 14 -13.53 22.96 13.28
C ALA A 14 -13.59 21.77 12.30
N GLU A 15 -14.17 21.97 11.11
CA GLU A 15 -14.16 20.97 10.04
C GLU A 15 -12.74 20.71 9.51
N GLU A 16 -11.92 21.75 9.34
CA GLU A 16 -10.51 21.58 8.94
C GLU A 16 -9.72 20.78 9.99
N GLU A 17 -9.92 21.06 11.29
CA GLU A 17 -9.24 20.37 12.38
C GLU A 17 -9.64 18.89 12.47
N GLU A 18 -10.92 18.58 12.30
CA GLU A 18 -11.40 17.20 12.32
C GLU A 18 -10.93 16.41 11.11
N LEU A 19 -10.92 17.02 9.92
CA LEU A 19 -10.31 16.43 8.74
C LEU A 19 -8.84 16.09 9.00
N MET A 20 -8.10 16.98 9.67
CA MET A 20 -6.71 16.74 10.03
C MET A 20 -6.54 15.59 11.04
N ASN A 21 -7.46 15.43 12.00
CA ASN A 21 -7.48 14.29 12.93
C ASN A 21 -7.60 12.95 12.19
N LEU A 22 -8.57 12.85 11.29
CA LEU A 22 -8.84 11.63 10.52
C LEU A 22 -7.70 11.30 9.55
N VAL A 23 -7.15 12.30 8.86
CA VAL A 23 -6.01 12.09 7.95
C VAL A 23 -4.75 11.66 8.73
N SER A 24 -4.51 12.23 9.91
CA SER A 24 -3.38 11.84 10.77
C SER A 24 -3.46 10.35 11.16
N LYS A 25 -4.66 9.87 11.48
CA LYS A 25 -4.93 8.47 11.84
C LYS A 25 -4.60 7.50 10.71
N TYR A 26 -4.88 7.88 9.45
CA TYR A 26 -4.69 7.03 8.27
C TYR A 26 -3.47 7.42 7.41
N TRP A 27 -2.58 8.27 7.94
CA TRP A 27 -1.49 8.90 7.20
C TRP A 27 -0.59 7.91 6.44
N ALA A 28 -0.23 6.80 7.08
CA ALA A 28 0.70 5.81 6.53
C ALA A 28 0.22 5.22 5.19
N VAL A 29 -1.09 5.06 5.01
CA VAL A 29 -1.67 4.49 3.77
C VAL A 29 -1.88 5.57 2.72
N ILE A 30 -2.39 6.73 3.11
CA ILE A 30 -2.65 7.87 2.20
C ILE A 30 -1.35 8.34 1.55
N GLN A 31 -0.27 8.40 2.33
CA GLN A 31 1.02 8.93 1.92
C GLN A 31 1.94 7.89 1.23
N CYS A 32 1.45 6.67 1.01
CA CYS A 32 2.22 5.61 0.37
C CYS A 32 2.69 6.06 -1.03
N LYS A 33 4.02 6.04 -1.27
CA LYS A 33 4.62 6.51 -2.53
C LYS A 33 4.55 5.50 -3.67
N THR A 34 4.28 4.23 -3.38
CA THR A 34 4.26 3.20 -4.40
C THR A 34 2.99 3.30 -5.23
N THR A 35 3.17 3.43 -6.54
CA THR A 35 2.09 3.56 -7.52
C THR A 35 1.65 2.16 -7.96
N ASP A 36 1.10 1.40 -7.03
CA ASP A 36 0.55 0.06 -7.32
C ASP A 36 -0.97 0.14 -7.39
N HIS A 37 -1.59 -0.62 -8.31
CA HIS A 37 -3.05 -0.70 -8.40
C HIS A 37 -3.68 -1.02 -7.03
N VAL A 38 -3.12 -1.98 -6.29
CA VAL A 38 -3.64 -2.38 -4.98
C VAL A 38 -3.56 -1.22 -3.97
N ASN A 39 -2.48 -0.42 -4.00
CA ASN A 39 -2.34 0.71 -3.09
C ASN A 39 -3.26 1.88 -3.48
N ASN A 40 -3.51 2.08 -4.77
CA ASN A 40 -4.48 3.06 -5.24
C ASN A 40 -5.90 2.70 -4.83
N MET A 41 -6.29 1.43 -4.94
CA MET A 41 -7.57 0.93 -4.41
C MET A 41 -7.66 1.14 -2.90
N LYS A 42 -6.63 0.76 -2.14
CA LYS A 42 -6.58 1.01 -0.70
C LYS A 42 -6.73 2.49 -0.37
N LYS A 43 -6.01 3.39 -1.05
CA LYS A 43 -6.15 4.85 -0.84
C LYS A 43 -7.60 5.31 -1.05
N LYS A 44 -8.27 4.85 -2.11
CA LYS A 44 -9.69 5.16 -2.35
C LYS A 44 -10.58 4.64 -1.21
N GLU A 45 -10.37 3.40 -0.77
CA GLU A 45 -11.11 2.82 0.37
C GLU A 45 -10.91 3.61 1.67
N TYR A 46 -9.67 4.04 1.97
CA TYR A 46 -9.40 4.85 3.17
C TYR A 46 -10.00 6.24 3.08
N TRP A 47 -10.04 6.86 1.90
CA TRP A 47 -10.77 8.12 1.72
C TRP A 47 -12.28 7.96 1.89
N ALA A 48 -12.87 6.83 1.45
CA ALA A 48 -14.26 6.52 1.72
C ALA A 48 -14.54 6.27 3.22
N LYS A 49 -13.58 5.68 3.96
CA LYS A 49 -13.66 5.56 5.42
C LYS A 49 -13.61 6.91 6.11
N ILE A 50 -12.72 7.80 5.66
CA ILE A 50 -12.63 9.18 6.18
C ILE A 50 -13.92 9.92 5.93
N GLU A 51 -14.50 9.80 4.74
CA GLU A 51 -15.82 10.38 4.42
C GLU A 51 -16.90 9.89 5.40
N SER A 52 -16.98 8.58 5.65
CA SER A 52 -17.95 8.01 6.60
C SER A 52 -17.74 8.52 8.03
N GLU A 53 -16.49 8.52 8.53
CA GLU A 53 -16.17 9.01 9.87
C GLU A 53 -16.42 10.53 10.00
N PHE A 54 -16.03 11.32 9.00
CA PHE A 54 -16.20 12.77 8.98
C PHE A 54 -17.69 13.16 9.00
N ASN A 55 -18.49 12.55 8.13
CA ASN A 55 -19.92 12.82 8.04
C ASN A 55 -20.68 12.30 9.28
N ALA A 56 -20.15 11.30 10.01
CA ALA A 56 -20.71 10.85 11.28
C ALA A 56 -20.46 11.84 12.42
N VAL A 57 -19.30 12.53 12.41
CA VAL A 57 -18.96 13.55 13.42
C VAL A 57 -19.66 14.88 13.14
N ILE A 58 -19.80 15.25 11.87
CA ILE A 58 -20.35 16.54 11.44
C ILE A 58 -21.67 16.31 10.69
N PRO A 59 -22.80 16.15 11.41
CA PRO A 59 -24.07 15.79 10.79
C PRO A 59 -24.68 16.90 9.93
N ASN A 60 -24.20 18.14 10.07
CA ASN A 60 -24.80 19.31 9.44
C ASN A 60 -24.49 19.44 7.94
N GLN A 61 -23.42 18.83 7.44
CA GLN A 61 -23.03 18.92 6.03
C GLN A 61 -22.37 17.63 5.54
N PHE A 62 -22.95 17.04 4.50
CA PHE A 62 -22.35 15.90 3.82
C PHE A 62 -21.25 16.38 2.86
N ARG A 63 -20.04 15.86 3.05
CA ARG A 63 -18.90 16.11 2.16
C ARG A 63 -18.44 14.77 1.54
N PRO A 64 -18.40 14.64 0.21
CA PRO A 64 -17.88 13.43 -0.42
C PRO A 64 -16.35 13.34 -0.28
N ALA A 65 -15.80 12.14 -0.35
CA ALA A 65 -14.36 11.88 -0.24
C ALA A 65 -13.50 12.73 -1.18
N SER A 66 -13.97 13.01 -2.40
CA SER A 66 -13.25 13.85 -3.38
C SER A 66 -13.04 15.27 -2.89
N VAL A 67 -14.05 15.88 -2.26
CA VAL A 67 -13.99 17.24 -1.73
C VAL A 67 -13.09 17.29 -0.50
N LEU A 68 -13.17 16.29 0.38
CA LEU A 68 -12.26 16.18 1.54
C LEU A 68 -10.80 16.02 1.10
N LYS A 69 -10.55 15.22 0.07
CA LYS A 69 -9.23 15.07 -0.53
C LYS A 69 -8.72 16.39 -1.13
N CYS A 70 -9.51 17.07 -1.98
CA CYS A 70 -9.08 18.34 -2.59
C CYS A 70 -8.82 19.40 -1.50
N LYS A 71 -9.66 19.45 -0.44
CA LYS A 71 -9.45 20.35 0.70
C LYS A 71 -8.14 20.06 1.44
N PHE A 72 -7.86 18.78 1.74
CA PHE A 72 -6.61 18.40 2.39
C PHE A 72 -5.37 18.77 1.55
N GLU A 73 -5.41 18.53 0.24
CA GLU A 73 -4.34 18.94 -0.67
C GLU A 73 -4.15 20.46 -0.69
N ASN A 74 -5.24 21.23 -0.63
CA ASN A 74 -5.18 22.68 -0.56
C ASN A 74 -4.54 23.17 0.75
N ILE A 75 -4.84 22.53 1.88
CA ILE A 75 -4.16 22.81 3.16
C ILE A 75 -2.66 22.51 3.04
N CYS A 76 -2.29 21.39 2.40
CA CYS A 76 -0.88 21.06 2.14
C CYS A 76 -0.16 22.11 1.29
N ARG A 77 -0.76 22.53 0.18
CA ARG A 77 -0.21 23.57 -0.69
C ARG A 77 -0.10 24.91 0.04
N ARG A 78 -1.13 25.30 0.80
CA ARG A 78 -1.17 26.52 1.62
C ARG A 78 -0.04 26.53 2.64
N ALA A 79 0.11 25.46 3.40
CA ALA A 79 1.14 25.33 4.43
C ALA A 79 2.57 25.35 3.85
N GLN A 80 2.78 24.65 2.72
CA GLN A 80 4.07 24.67 2.01
C GLN A 80 4.40 26.07 1.47
N LYS A 81 3.43 26.76 0.86
CA LYS A 81 3.61 28.12 0.35
C LYS A 81 4.04 29.07 1.46
N LYS A 82 3.38 29.03 2.63
CA LYS A 82 3.76 29.82 3.81
C LYS A 82 5.17 29.50 4.29
N LYS A 83 5.55 28.21 4.33
CA LYS A 83 6.91 27.79 4.71
C LYS A 83 7.98 28.31 3.76
N VAL A 84 7.73 28.25 2.46
CA VAL A 84 8.67 28.79 1.46
C VAL A 84 8.78 30.31 1.59
N GLU A 85 7.66 31.01 1.77
CA GLU A 85 7.65 32.47 1.94
C GLU A 85 8.42 32.90 3.20
N ASN A 86 8.16 32.25 4.34
CA ASN A 86 8.89 32.49 5.58
C ASN A 86 10.39 32.21 5.43
N GLY A 87 10.77 31.16 4.69
CA GLY A 87 12.16 30.87 4.37
C GLY A 87 12.82 31.96 3.52
N LYS A 88 12.15 32.43 2.47
CA LYS A 88 12.65 33.53 1.61
C LYS A 88 12.87 34.83 2.36
N GLN A 89 11.96 35.16 3.27
CA GLN A 89 12.11 36.35 4.09
C GLN A 89 13.28 36.25 5.05
N LEU A 90 13.55 35.05 5.58
CA LEU A 90 14.70 34.80 6.45
C LEU A 90 16.03 34.93 5.71
N THR A 91 16.10 34.48 4.45
CA THR A 91 17.31 34.52 3.63
C THR A 91 17.49 35.84 2.85
N SER A 92 16.54 36.77 2.92
CA SER A 92 16.65 38.06 2.26
C SER A 92 17.64 38.96 3.03
N THR A 93 18.82 39.18 2.45
CA THR A 93 19.93 39.94 3.05
C THR A 93 19.75 41.47 3.02
N GLY A 94 18.51 41.96 2.91
CA GLY A 94 18.18 43.38 2.79
C GLY A 94 18.19 44.19 4.08
N GLY A 95 18.70 43.67 5.20
CA GLY A 95 18.84 44.39 6.49
C GLY A 95 17.53 44.78 7.20
N GLY A 96 16.37 44.45 6.64
CA GLY A 96 15.05 44.67 7.25
C GLY A 96 14.61 43.55 8.18
N LYS A 97 13.68 43.83 9.09
CA LYS A 97 13.05 42.80 9.94
C LYS A 97 12.18 41.88 9.07
N ALA A 98 12.37 40.57 9.17
CA ALA A 98 11.54 39.58 8.49
C ALA A 98 10.10 39.59 9.07
N VAL A 99 9.08 39.52 8.21
CA VAL A 99 7.65 39.55 8.59
C VAL A 99 7.04 38.17 8.33
N LEU A 100 7.31 37.25 9.25
CA LEU A 100 6.90 35.85 9.11
C LEU A 100 5.38 35.72 9.10
N ALA A 101 4.85 34.97 8.12
CA ALA A 101 3.45 34.61 8.08
C ALA A 101 3.13 33.60 9.18
N GLU A 102 2.06 33.87 9.93
CA GLU A 102 1.58 32.98 10.98
C GLU A 102 0.97 31.69 10.39
N TYR A 103 1.25 30.58 11.06
CA TYR A 103 0.65 29.29 10.73
C TYR A 103 -0.68 29.14 11.48
N VAL A 104 -1.68 28.63 10.78
CA VAL A 104 -2.93 28.18 11.41
C VAL A 104 -2.67 26.80 12.02
N SER A 105 -3.35 26.41 13.10
CA SER A 105 -3.20 25.09 13.76
C SER A 105 -3.17 23.91 12.76
N ALA A 106 -4.06 23.91 11.77
CA ALA A 106 -4.09 22.89 10.71
C ALA A 106 -2.82 22.90 9.84
N ASP A 107 -2.27 24.08 9.52
CA ASP A 107 -1.06 24.22 8.71
C ASP A 107 0.17 23.65 9.44
N GLU A 108 0.32 23.94 10.75
CA GLU A 108 1.42 23.40 11.57
C GLU A 108 1.41 21.88 11.62
N ARG A 109 0.22 21.30 11.82
CA ARG A 109 0.04 19.84 11.85
C ARG A 109 0.36 19.20 10.51
N VAL A 110 -0.04 19.81 9.39
CA VAL A 110 0.32 19.31 8.06
C VAL A 110 1.83 19.36 7.84
N LEU A 111 2.49 20.46 8.24
CA LEU A 111 3.95 20.56 8.15
C LEU A 111 4.65 19.49 8.99
N ALA A 112 4.13 19.18 10.18
CA ALA A 112 4.64 18.10 11.02
C ALA A 112 4.48 16.72 10.36
N LEU A 113 3.32 16.44 9.74
CA LEU A 113 3.06 15.18 9.03
C LEU A 113 3.96 15.00 7.79
N LEU A 114 4.15 16.08 7.03
CA LEU A 114 5.03 16.08 5.85
C LEU A 114 6.51 15.99 6.25
N GLY A 115 6.87 16.53 7.41
CA GLY A 115 8.22 16.52 7.97
C GLY A 115 9.25 17.10 6.98
N LYS A 116 10.30 16.34 6.72
CA LYS A 116 11.37 16.72 5.78
C LYS A 116 10.89 16.93 4.34
N ARG A 117 9.71 16.41 3.95
CA ARG A 117 9.17 16.57 2.59
C ARG A 117 8.58 17.95 2.35
N ALA A 118 8.22 18.67 3.42
CA ALA A 118 7.74 20.04 3.29
C ALA A 118 8.86 21.05 3.05
N SER A 119 10.11 20.70 3.43
CA SER A 119 11.31 21.44 3.05
C SER A 119 11.86 20.86 1.76
N GLY A 120 12.12 21.71 0.76
CA GLY A 120 12.88 21.29 -0.42
C GLY A 120 14.27 20.76 -0.06
N LEU A 121 14.95 20.14 -1.02
CA LEU A 121 16.37 19.79 -0.86
C LEU A 121 17.16 21.06 -0.52
N ILE A 122 17.81 21.06 0.65
CA ILE A 122 18.72 22.13 1.05
C ILE A 122 19.97 21.96 0.18
N SER A 123 20.36 23.01 -0.54
CA SER A 123 21.56 22.96 -1.36
C SER A 123 22.80 23.05 -0.46
N ASN A 124 23.66 22.03 -0.52
CA ASN A 124 24.94 21.98 0.21
C ASN A 124 25.98 23.03 -0.26
N TRP A 125 25.60 23.93 -1.16
CA TRP A 125 26.46 24.97 -1.75
C TRP A 125 26.21 26.36 -1.16
N CYS A 126 25.33 26.47 -0.16
CA CYS A 126 25.10 27.71 0.58
C CYS A 126 25.42 27.44 2.05
N ASP A 127 26.43 28.12 2.59
CA ASP A 127 26.98 28.02 3.95
C ASP A 127 26.01 28.50 5.05
N ASP A 128 24.71 28.28 4.90
CA ASP A 128 23.70 28.69 5.87
C ASP A 128 23.39 27.52 6.83
N GLU A 129 24.43 26.90 7.40
CA GLU A 129 24.28 25.98 8.52
C GLU A 129 24.02 26.78 9.81
N GLY A 130 22.74 26.87 10.20
CA GLY A 130 22.38 27.00 11.60
C GLY A 130 21.62 28.28 11.99
N MET A 131 20.29 28.23 11.90
CA MET A 131 19.44 28.86 12.91
C MET A 131 18.23 27.98 13.19
N VAL A 132 18.36 27.11 14.20
CA VAL A 132 17.21 26.52 14.88
C VAL A 132 16.69 27.59 15.86
N VAL A 133 15.72 28.38 15.43
CA VAL A 133 15.00 29.28 16.35
C VAL A 133 13.99 28.44 17.12
N SER A 134 14.31 28.17 18.38
CA SER A 134 13.37 27.72 19.39
C SER A 134 12.49 28.91 19.77
N ASN A 135 11.21 28.88 19.41
CA ASN A 135 10.27 29.93 19.82
C ASN A 135 9.84 29.72 21.28
N PRO A 136 9.98 30.73 22.17
CA PRO A 136 9.21 30.82 23.38
C PRO A 136 7.86 31.47 23.04
N ILE A 137 6.78 30.75 23.31
CA ILE A 137 5.39 31.22 23.20
C ILE A 137 5.15 32.26 24.29
N GLN A 138 4.74 33.49 23.93
CA GLN A 138 3.91 34.33 24.81
C GLN A 138 3.11 35.41 24.05
N SER A 139 1.77 35.23 24.04
CA SER A 139 0.68 36.22 23.85
C SER A 139 0.58 36.92 22.48
N ARG A 140 -0.57 37.31 21.93
CA ARG A 140 -1.90 37.66 22.46
C ARG A 140 -2.90 37.50 21.31
N ILE A 141 -4.11 37.03 21.60
CA ILE A 141 -5.21 36.89 20.63
C ILE A 141 -5.69 38.29 20.25
N ASP A 142 -5.69 38.61 18.96
CA ASP A 142 -6.60 39.59 18.37
C ASP A 142 -7.12 38.99 17.04
N GLU A 143 -8.43 38.75 17.04
CA GLU A 143 -9.21 38.22 15.91
C GLU A 143 -9.26 39.26 14.78
N VAL A 144 -8.76 38.89 13.59
CA VAL A 144 -9.05 39.61 12.35
C VAL A 144 -9.43 38.59 11.28
N ASP A 145 -10.73 38.50 11.04
CA ASP A 145 -11.32 37.80 9.89
C ASP A 145 -10.80 38.40 8.59
N ASN A 146 -9.96 37.67 7.87
CA ASN A 146 -9.64 37.95 6.47
C ASN A 146 -10.20 36.81 5.61
N GLU A 147 -11.43 37.04 5.13
CA GLU A 147 -12.11 36.27 4.12
C GLU A 147 -11.41 36.50 2.76
N TYR A 148 -10.53 35.58 2.36
CA TYR A 148 -10.01 35.53 1.00
C TYR A 148 -10.76 34.46 0.21
N GLU A 149 -11.59 34.90 -0.74
CA GLU A 149 -12.16 34.04 -1.78
C GLU A 149 -11.02 33.45 -2.62
N VAL A 150 -10.86 32.13 -2.55
CA VAL A 150 -10.00 31.37 -3.46
C VAL A 150 -10.91 30.54 -4.36
N GLU A 151 -10.89 30.82 -5.65
CA GLU A 151 -11.60 30.02 -6.66
C GLU A 151 -11.10 28.57 -6.65
N GLU A 152 -12.01 27.62 -6.41
CA GLU A 152 -11.76 26.19 -6.54
C GLU A 152 -11.61 25.84 -8.03
N VAL A 153 -10.37 25.58 -8.46
CA VAL A 153 -10.09 24.85 -9.70
C VAL A 153 -9.34 23.57 -9.33
N CYS A 154 -10.08 22.48 -9.09
CA CYS A 154 -9.49 21.13 -9.01
C CYS A 154 -9.42 20.59 -10.46
N TYR A 155 -8.23 20.27 -10.96
CA TYR A 155 -8.07 19.50 -12.20
C TYR A 155 -8.20 18.01 -11.84
N ASP A 156 -9.26 17.36 -12.32
CA ASP A 156 -9.40 15.90 -12.27
C ASP A 156 -8.48 15.27 -13.33
N ASP A 157 -7.22 15.00 -12.97
CA ASP A 157 -6.20 14.41 -13.86
C ASP A 157 -6.24 12.85 -13.89
N ASP A 158 -7.26 12.23 -13.27
CA ASP A 158 -7.37 10.76 -13.13
C ASP A 158 -8.46 10.11 -14.01
N LEU A 159 -9.03 10.81 -15.00
CA LEU A 159 -10.00 10.23 -15.96
C LEU A 159 -9.33 9.72 -17.25
N LEU A 160 -8.20 8.99 -17.14
CA LEU A 160 -7.72 8.18 -18.26
C LEU A 160 -8.45 6.84 -18.30
N LEU A 161 -9.41 6.80 -19.22
CA LEU A 161 -10.23 5.69 -19.66
C LEU A 161 -9.39 4.43 -19.91
N GLU A 162 -9.66 3.40 -19.13
CA GLU A 162 -9.16 2.04 -19.30
C GLU A 162 -9.95 1.38 -20.45
N ASN A 163 -9.40 1.40 -21.67
CA ASN A 163 -9.94 0.62 -22.78
C ASN A 163 -9.71 -0.87 -22.49
N THR A 164 -10.75 -1.50 -21.96
CA THR A 164 -10.84 -2.95 -21.77
C THR A 164 -10.99 -3.61 -23.13
N PHE A 165 -9.94 -4.30 -23.60
CA PHE A 165 -10.05 -5.28 -24.67
C PHE A 165 -10.80 -6.51 -24.15
N GLN A 166 -12.06 -6.66 -24.58
CA GLN A 166 -12.78 -7.92 -24.55
C GLN A 166 -13.47 -8.08 -25.91
N ASP A 167 -12.93 -8.96 -26.76
CA ASP A 167 -13.73 -9.63 -27.77
C ASP A 167 -14.67 -10.60 -27.03
N PRO A 168 -15.98 -10.51 -27.30
CA PRO A 168 -16.59 -11.66 -27.93
C PRO A 168 -17.46 -11.29 -29.14
N THR A 169 -17.37 -12.21 -30.09
CA THR A 169 -18.06 -12.32 -31.36
C THR A 169 -19.57 -12.06 -31.27
N SER A 170 -20.03 -11.38 -32.32
CA SER A 170 -21.37 -10.91 -32.66
C SER A 170 -22.52 -11.92 -32.53
N ASP A 171 -23.70 -11.42 -32.13
CA ASP A 171 -24.83 -11.27 -33.06
C ASP A 171 -25.95 -10.37 -32.48
N ASN A 172 -26.55 -9.59 -33.39
CA ASN A 172 -27.71 -8.68 -33.28
C ASN A 172 -27.43 -7.17 -33.06
N ILE A 173 -27.21 -6.51 -34.20
CA ILE A 173 -28.14 -5.52 -34.80
C ILE A 173 -29.01 -4.75 -33.80
N TYR A 174 -28.72 -3.46 -33.62
CA TYR A 174 -29.70 -2.39 -33.84
C TYR A 174 -28.95 -1.11 -34.27
N GLN A 175 -29.29 -0.64 -35.47
CA GLN A 175 -28.92 0.65 -36.00
C GLN A 175 -29.46 1.75 -35.08
N ASN A 176 -28.68 2.81 -34.86
CA ASN A 176 -29.20 4.17 -34.71
C ASN A 176 -28.08 5.15 -35.11
N GLU A 177 -28.28 5.80 -36.25
CA GLU A 177 -27.45 6.86 -36.80
C GLU A 177 -27.44 8.08 -35.86
N SER A 178 -26.25 8.45 -35.39
CA SER A 178 -25.95 9.84 -35.04
C SER A 178 -24.66 10.23 -35.75
N THR A 179 -24.83 10.91 -36.88
CA THR A 179 -23.75 11.42 -37.72
C THR A 179 -22.99 12.51 -36.97
N LEU A 180 -21.89 12.16 -36.31
CA LEU A 180 -20.82 13.08 -35.95
C LEU A 180 -19.59 12.68 -36.76
N PRO A 181 -18.95 13.59 -37.50
CA PRO A 181 -17.72 13.26 -38.19
C PRO A 181 -16.63 13.01 -37.15
N GLU A 182 -16.24 11.75 -36.98
CA GLU A 182 -15.04 11.36 -36.24
C GLU A 182 -13.84 12.10 -36.81
N THR A 183 -13.45 13.16 -36.11
CA THR A 183 -12.26 13.93 -36.45
C THR A 183 -11.07 13.17 -35.88
N SER A 184 -10.61 12.17 -36.64
CA SER A 184 -9.40 11.41 -36.35
C SER A 184 -8.18 12.33 -36.43
N TRP A 185 -7.63 12.71 -35.28
CA TRP A 185 -6.38 13.48 -35.17
C TRP A 185 -5.17 12.76 -35.76
N ALA A 186 -5.27 11.45 -36.02
CA ALA A 186 -4.19 10.64 -36.60
C ALA A 186 -3.86 11.00 -38.06
N LYS A 187 -4.74 11.73 -38.76
CA LYS A 187 -4.48 12.21 -40.14
C LYS A 187 -3.66 13.50 -40.19
N TYR A 188 -3.33 14.10 -39.04
CA TYR A 188 -2.69 15.40 -39.00
C TYR A 188 -1.17 15.28 -39.14
N THR A 189 -0.62 15.73 -40.28
CA THR A 189 0.83 15.84 -40.46
C THR A 189 1.27 17.30 -40.26
N PRO A 190 2.43 17.59 -39.65
CA PRO A 190 2.89 18.96 -39.38
C PRO A 190 3.00 19.87 -40.62
N GLY A 191 3.02 19.29 -41.82
CA GLY A 191 2.93 20.03 -43.08
C GLY A 191 1.58 20.69 -43.32
N MET A 192 0.48 20.10 -42.82
CA MET A 192 -0.88 20.62 -42.97
C MET A 192 -1.15 21.88 -42.13
N LEU A 193 -0.29 22.17 -41.15
CA LEU A 193 -0.31 23.41 -40.36
C LEU A 193 0.43 24.58 -41.01
N ARG A 194 1.19 24.31 -42.08
CA ARG A 194 1.99 25.36 -42.73
C ARG A 194 1.11 26.11 -43.71
N GLN A 195 0.75 27.34 -43.36
CA GLN A 195 0.16 28.25 -44.34
C GLN A 195 1.20 28.60 -45.43
N PRO A 196 0.77 28.77 -46.69
CA PRO A 196 1.65 29.26 -47.75
C PRO A 196 2.22 30.62 -47.33
N LYS A 197 3.56 30.75 -47.37
CA LYS A 197 4.24 32.01 -47.05
C LYS A 197 3.66 33.12 -47.93
N SER A 198 3.16 34.18 -47.30
CA SER A 198 2.64 35.35 -47.98
C SER A 198 3.70 35.95 -48.91
N SER A 199 3.31 36.28 -50.15
CA SER A 199 4.16 36.84 -51.21
C SER A 199 5.03 38.05 -50.83
N PRO A 200 4.68 38.94 -49.86
CA PRO A 200 5.56 40.06 -49.50
C PRO A 200 6.82 39.64 -48.72
N LEU A 201 6.90 38.39 -48.24
CA LEU A 201 8.00 37.88 -47.39
C LEU A 201 8.91 36.87 -48.11
N SER A 202 8.63 36.51 -49.37
CA SER A 202 9.53 35.68 -50.17
C SER A 202 10.54 36.56 -50.90
N PHE A 203 11.66 36.87 -50.25
CA PHE A 203 12.82 37.41 -50.95
C PHE A 203 13.42 36.31 -51.84
N THR A 204 13.04 36.28 -53.11
CA THR A 204 13.77 35.55 -54.15
C THR A 204 15.11 36.24 -54.32
N ARG A 205 16.12 35.70 -53.62
CA ARG A 205 17.51 36.10 -53.82
C ARG A 205 17.88 35.71 -55.25
N LYS A 206 17.86 36.67 -56.18
CA LYS A 206 18.37 36.49 -57.54
C LYS A 206 19.84 36.10 -57.44
N LEU A 207 20.14 34.82 -57.64
CA LEU A 207 21.49 34.38 -57.93
C LEU A 207 21.80 34.88 -59.34
N LYS A 208 22.76 35.80 -59.45
CA LYS A 208 23.44 36.06 -60.72
C LYS A 208 24.24 34.81 -61.05
N GLU A 209 23.89 34.19 -62.17
CA GLU A 209 24.72 33.21 -62.86
C GLU A 209 25.89 33.96 -63.49
N ASP A 210 26.94 34.20 -62.71
CA ASP A 210 28.26 34.49 -63.25
C ASP A 210 29.04 33.17 -63.21
N ASN A 211 29.27 32.62 -64.41
CA ASN A 211 30.18 31.50 -64.65
C ASN A 211 31.57 31.88 -64.15
N VAL A 212 31.93 31.40 -62.96
CA VAL A 212 33.31 31.39 -62.45
C VAL A 212 33.68 29.94 -62.24
N GLU A 213 34.66 29.49 -63.01
CA GLU A 213 35.30 28.19 -62.88
C GLU A 213 35.68 27.93 -61.42
N VAL A 214 35.04 26.90 -60.84
CA VAL A 214 35.34 26.38 -59.51
C VAL A 214 36.68 25.66 -59.59
N SER A 215 37.74 26.45 -59.39
CA SER A 215 39.04 25.94 -58.98
C SER A 215 38.91 25.35 -57.57
N GLU A 216 39.39 24.12 -57.39
CA GLU A 216 39.39 23.31 -56.16
C GLU A 216 40.27 23.88 -55.02
N SER A 217 40.36 25.20 -54.88
CA SER A 217 41.25 25.83 -53.92
C SER A 217 40.51 26.35 -52.70
N GLY A 218 40.76 25.70 -51.56
CA GLY A 218 40.59 26.28 -50.24
C GLY A 218 39.18 26.17 -49.65
N GLN A 219 38.86 24.99 -49.10
CA GLN A 219 37.94 24.95 -47.96
C GLN A 219 38.48 25.90 -46.89
N THR A 220 37.87 27.08 -46.79
CA THR A 220 38.22 28.11 -45.82
C THR A 220 38.37 27.47 -44.43
N LYS A 221 39.47 27.75 -43.72
CA LYS A 221 39.82 27.20 -42.39
C LYS A 221 38.65 27.19 -41.39
N ARG A 222 37.67 28.07 -41.59
CA ARG A 222 36.44 28.22 -40.82
C ARG A 222 35.45 27.04 -40.96
N LYS A 223 35.36 26.37 -42.11
CA LYS A 223 34.50 25.19 -42.30
C LYS A 223 35.08 23.94 -41.61
N LYS A 224 36.40 23.79 -41.59
CA LYS A 224 37.08 22.65 -40.95
C LYS A 224 36.85 22.63 -39.43
N GLY A 225 37.02 23.78 -38.77
CA GLY A 225 36.79 23.88 -37.32
C GLY A 225 35.33 23.70 -36.87
N PHE A 226 34.35 23.82 -37.76
CA PHE A 226 32.95 23.48 -37.44
C PHE A 226 32.70 21.98 -37.54
N GLN A 227 33.25 21.32 -38.56
CA GLN A 227 33.16 19.87 -38.69
C GLN A 227 33.88 19.15 -37.55
N ASP A 228 35.05 19.63 -37.13
CA ASP A 228 35.79 19.09 -35.97
C ASP A 228 35.01 19.19 -34.66
N LYS A 229 34.16 20.23 -34.50
CA LYS A 229 33.27 20.37 -33.33
C LYS A 229 32.11 19.39 -33.39
N ILE A 230 31.53 19.16 -34.57
CA ILE A 230 30.45 18.19 -34.76
C ILE A 230 30.94 16.77 -34.48
N THR A 231 32.12 16.40 -35.00
CA THR A 231 32.71 15.07 -34.76
C THR A 231 33.05 14.87 -33.30
N LYS A 232 33.62 15.87 -32.62
CA LYS A 232 33.87 15.81 -31.17
C LYS A 232 32.58 15.64 -30.37
N TRP A 233 31.54 16.41 -30.68
CA TRP A 233 30.24 16.29 -30.00
C TRP A 233 29.59 14.93 -30.24
N ALA A 234 29.70 14.37 -31.45
CA ALA A 234 29.18 13.05 -31.76
C ALA A 234 29.91 11.95 -30.98
N GLN A 235 31.24 12.05 -30.81
CA GLN A 235 32.03 11.13 -29.99
C GLN A 235 31.66 11.22 -28.50
N GLU A 236 31.52 12.44 -27.97
CA GLU A 236 31.11 12.67 -26.58
C GLU A 236 29.70 12.12 -26.30
N LYS A 237 28.77 12.31 -27.25
CA LYS A 237 27.42 11.74 -27.15
C LYS A 237 27.43 10.21 -27.18
N ALA A 238 28.25 9.60 -28.04
CA ALA A 238 28.40 8.15 -28.09
C ALA A 238 28.95 7.58 -26.76
N LEU A 239 29.94 8.26 -26.16
CA LEU A 239 30.51 7.88 -24.87
C LEU A 239 29.47 7.96 -23.75
N LEU A 240 28.67 9.03 -23.71
CA LEU A 240 27.58 9.16 -22.72
C LEU A 240 26.53 8.05 -22.88
N THR A 241 26.14 7.72 -24.12
CA THR A 241 25.20 6.62 -24.33
C THR A 241 25.77 5.26 -23.94
N GLU A 242 27.07 5.04 -24.14
CA GLU A 242 27.75 3.83 -23.67
C GLU A 242 27.77 3.76 -22.14
N GLN A 243 28.08 4.88 -21.48
CA GLN A 243 28.05 4.98 -20.02
C GLN A 243 26.66 4.73 -19.44
N GLU A 244 25.60 5.30 -20.04
CA GLU A 244 24.22 5.03 -19.65
C GLU A 244 23.87 3.55 -19.82
N SER A 245 24.29 2.91 -20.92
CA SER A 245 24.06 1.48 -21.15
C SER A 245 24.78 0.58 -20.13
N ASN A 246 25.98 0.99 -19.68
CA ASN A 246 26.73 0.28 -18.66
C ASN A 246 26.05 0.40 -17.28
N LEU A 247 25.59 1.59 -16.90
CA LEU A 247 24.85 1.80 -15.65
C LEU A 247 23.54 0.99 -15.62
N GLN A 248 22.81 0.93 -16.75
CA GLN A 248 21.61 0.10 -16.84
C GLN A 248 21.92 -1.40 -16.69
N ARG A 249 23.06 -1.86 -17.21
CA ARG A 249 23.51 -3.25 -17.04
C ARG A 249 23.84 -3.56 -15.58
N GLU A 250 24.59 -2.68 -14.92
CA GLU A 250 24.92 -2.81 -13.50
C GLU A 250 23.67 -2.79 -12.61
N GLU A 251 22.70 -1.92 -12.90
CA GLU A 251 21.42 -1.89 -12.17
C GLU A 251 20.63 -3.19 -12.35
N ALA A 252 20.63 -3.75 -13.57
CA ALA A 252 19.98 -5.03 -13.85
C ALA A 252 20.66 -6.20 -13.14
N GLU A 253 22.00 -6.19 -13.05
CA GLU A 253 22.78 -7.17 -12.30
C GLU A 253 22.49 -7.09 -10.80
N PHE A 254 22.50 -5.89 -10.21
CA PHE A 254 22.14 -5.67 -8.81
C PHE A 254 20.72 -6.14 -8.49
N LYS A 255 19.75 -5.85 -9.38
CA LYS A 255 18.36 -6.33 -9.24
C LYS A 255 18.28 -7.86 -9.24
N ARG A 256 19.08 -8.53 -10.07
CA ARG A 256 19.15 -10.02 -10.09
C ARG A 256 19.72 -10.56 -8.79
N GLU A 257 20.79 -9.95 -8.27
CA GLU A 257 21.39 -10.36 -6.99
C GLU A 257 20.40 -10.23 -5.82
N VAL A 258 19.71 -9.09 -5.72
CA VAL A 258 18.68 -8.89 -4.69
C VAL A 258 17.56 -9.93 -4.80
N TRP A 259 17.14 -10.27 -6.01
CA TRP A 259 16.11 -11.29 -6.23
C TRP A 259 16.59 -12.69 -5.82
N MET A 260 17.85 -13.04 -6.12
CA MET A 260 18.46 -14.29 -5.70
C MET A 260 18.52 -14.42 -4.18
N VAL A 261 18.94 -13.36 -3.47
CA VAL A 261 18.96 -13.33 -1.99
C VAL A 261 17.56 -13.54 -1.41
N LYS A 262 16.53 -12.94 -2.03
CA LYS A 262 15.14 -13.12 -1.59
C LYS A 262 14.69 -14.58 -1.75
N ILE A 263 14.98 -15.20 -2.89
CA ILE A 263 14.66 -16.61 -3.14
C ILE A 263 15.35 -17.53 -2.14
N ASP A 264 16.63 -17.28 -1.86
CA ASP A 264 17.38 -18.12 -0.93
C ASP A 264 16.85 -17.98 0.50
N ARG A 265 16.43 -16.78 0.89
CA ARG A 265 15.75 -16.56 2.17
C ARG A 265 14.40 -17.31 2.24
N GLU A 266 13.61 -17.29 1.18
CA GLU A 266 12.35 -18.03 1.11
C GLU A 266 12.58 -19.55 1.20
N LYS A 267 13.61 -20.08 0.53
CA LYS A 267 14.00 -21.49 0.64
C LYS A 267 14.44 -21.85 2.06
N GLU A 268 15.18 -20.98 2.74
CA GLU A 268 15.59 -21.18 4.13
C GLU A 268 14.39 -21.24 5.08
N LEU A 269 13.42 -20.33 4.91
CA LEU A 269 12.17 -20.35 5.67
C LEU A 269 11.36 -21.63 5.42
N LEU A 270 11.27 -22.08 4.16
CA LEU A 270 10.60 -23.34 3.83
C LEU A 270 11.29 -24.54 4.49
N LYS A 271 12.62 -24.54 4.56
CA LYS A 271 13.38 -25.57 5.27
C LYS A 271 13.09 -25.56 6.76
N GLU A 272 13.08 -24.39 7.39
CA GLU A 272 12.75 -24.24 8.82
C GLU A 272 11.32 -24.73 9.13
N VAL A 273 10.34 -24.38 8.28
CA VAL A 273 8.96 -24.86 8.43
C VAL A 273 8.89 -26.38 8.30
N LYS A 274 9.61 -26.96 7.33
CA LYS A 274 9.67 -28.42 7.15
C LYS A 274 10.25 -29.12 8.37
N ASP A 275 11.37 -28.62 8.91
CA ASP A 275 12.01 -29.18 10.09
C ASP A 275 11.07 -29.12 11.32
N ARG A 276 10.33 -28.01 11.50
CA ARG A 276 9.31 -27.88 12.56
C ARG A 276 8.18 -28.89 12.41
N ILE A 277 7.69 -29.11 11.19
CA ILE A 277 6.65 -30.12 10.92
C ILE A 277 7.18 -31.52 11.28
N SER A 278 8.41 -31.86 10.89
CA SER A 278 9.01 -33.15 11.23
C SER A 278 9.15 -33.36 12.75
N VAL A 279 9.48 -32.31 13.50
CA VAL A 279 9.52 -32.38 14.98
C VAL A 279 8.13 -32.62 15.55
N LEU A 280 7.10 -31.94 15.04
CA LEU A 280 5.72 -32.15 15.48
C LEU A 280 5.24 -33.57 15.17
N GLU A 281 5.55 -34.11 13.99
CA GLU A 281 5.24 -35.50 13.65
C GLU A 281 5.85 -36.48 14.65
N LEU A 282 7.13 -36.32 15.00
CA LEU A 282 7.78 -37.15 16.01
C LEU A 282 7.13 -37.02 17.40
N GLN A 283 6.74 -35.80 17.81
CA GLN A 283 6.03 -35.58 19.07
C GLN A 283 4.66 -36.28 19.07
N THR A 284 3.90 -36.20 17.98
CA THR A 284 2.61 -36.87 17.88
C THR A 284 2.77 -38.39 17.95
N VAL A 285 3.74 -38.98 17.24
CA VAL A 285 4.02 -40.43 17.31
C VAL A 285 4.42 -40.85 18.72
N SER A 286 5.25 -40.07 19.41
CA SER A 286 5.61 -40.33 20.81
C SER A 286 4.38 -40.30 21.73
N MET A 287 3.52 -39.30 21.57
CA MET A 287 2.26 -39.19 22.31
C MET A 287 1.35 -40.39 22.05
N TYR A 288 1.20 -40.82 20.79
CA TYR A 288 0.42 -42.01 20.46
C TYR A 288 0.97 -43.26 21.18
N ARG A 289 2.30 -43.48 21.19
CA ARG A 289 2.92 -44.60 21.92
C ARG A 289 2.64 -44.57 23.43
N LEU A 290 2.71 -43.39 24.04
CA LEU A 290 2.38 -43.22 25.46
C LEU A 290 0.90 -43.52 25.75
N THR A 291 0.00 -43.03 24.90
CA THR A 291 -1.44 -43.30 25.05
C THR A 291 -1.77 -44.79 24.86
N SER A 292 -1.18 -45.47 23.88
CA SER A 292 -1.35 -46.91 23.69
C SER A 292 -0.85 -47.71 24.89
N SER A 293 0.30 -47.32 25.46
CA SER A 293 0.86 -47.97 26.66
C SER A 293 -0.05 -47.79 27.88
N LEU A 294 -0.62 -46.58 28.06
CA LEU A 294 -1.57 -46.29 29.14
C LEU A 294 -2.86 -47.11 28.99
N ILE A 295 -3.37 -47.26 27.76
CA ILE A 295 -4.54 -48.09 27.48
C ILE A 295 -4.25 -49.56 27.86
N VAL A 296 -3.11 -50.12 27.43
CA VAL A 296 -2.73 -51.50 27.79
C VAL A 296 -2.63 -51.68 29.30
N TYR A 297 -2.02 -50.72 30.01
CA TYR A 297 -1.92 -50.75 31.48
C TYR A 297 -3.29 -50.72 32.16
N SER A 298 -4.21 -49.86 31.69
CA SER A 298 -5.58 -49.78 32.21
C SER A 298 -6.37 -51.07 32.00
N MET A 299 -6.20 -51.74 30.84
CA MET A 299 -6.82 -53.04 30.58
C MET A 299 -6.25 -54.13 31.49
N GLY A 300 -4.95 -54.08 31.80
CA GLY A 300 -4.30 -54.97 32.75
C GLY A 300 -4.86 -54.81 34.17
N LEU A 301 -5.00 -53.57 34.65
CA LEU A 301 -5.62 -53.27 35.96
C LEU A 301 -7.07 -53.76 36.04
N PHE A 302 -7.83 -53.62 34.95
CA PHE A 302 -9.21 -54.10 34.90
C PHE A 302 -9.29 -55.63 35.03
N LYS A 303 -8.39 -56.36 34.34
CA LYS A 303 -8.27 -57.82 34.51
C LYS A 303 -7.88 -58.19 35.95
N TYR A 304 -6.94 -57.47 36.55
CA TYR A 304 -6.48 -57.73 37.93
C TYR A 304 -7.60 -57.50 38.97
N CYS A 305 -8.36 -56.41 38.84
CA CYS A 305 -9.51 -56.13 39.72
C CYS A 305 -10.60 -57.21 39.60
N LYS A 306 -10.82 -57.76 38.40
CA LYS A 306 -11.78 -58.85 38.18
C LYS A 306 -11.39 -60.14 38.93
N ILE A 307 -10.09 -60.41 39.08
CA ILE A 307 -9.58 -61.61 39.76
C ILE A 307 -9.63 -61.46 41.29
N THR A 308 -9.26 -60.29 41.83
CA THR A 308 -9.14 -60.08 43.29
C THR A 308 -10.47 -59.85 44.01
N LEU A 309 -11.51 -59.32 43.34
CA LEU A 309 -12.82 -59.03 43.97
C LEU A 309 -13.79 -60.22 44.02
N GLY A 310 -13.28 -61.46 43.92
CA GLY A 310 -14.01 -62.71 43.71
C GLY A 310 -15.22 -63.04 44.60
N SER A 311 -15.50 -62.33 45.71
CA SER A 311 -16.58 -62.71 46.65
C SER A 311 -17.58 -61.61 47.06
N SER A 312 -17.50 -60.38 46.54
CA SER A 312 -18.46 -59.32 46.92
C SER A 312 -19.64 -59.14 45.94
N SER A 313 -20.81 -58.79 46.49
CA SER A 313 -22.11 -58.66 45.81
C SER A 313 -22.04 -57.86 44.49
N PRO A 314 -22.79 -58.28 43.45
CA PRO A 314 -22.73 -57.71 42.09
C PRO A 314 -22.97 -56.19 42.04
N ASN A 315 -23.82 -55.66 42.93
CA ASN A 315 -24.15 -54.23 42.95
C ASN A 315 -22.98 -53.34 43.40
N ARG A 316 -22.11 -53.81 44.32
CA ARG A 316 -20.92 -53.05 44.72
C ARG A 316 -19.82 -53.06 43.66
N ARG A 317 -19.72 -54.13 42.85
CA ARG A 317 -18.76 -54.21 41.75
C ARG A 317 -19.09 -53.22 40.63
N ALA A 318 -20.36 -53.11 40.24
CA ALA A 318 -20.79 -52.19 39.20
C ALA A 318 -20.49 -50.73 39.56
N MET A 319 -20.76 -50.34 40.81
CA MET A 319 -20.57 -48.97 41.27
C MET A 319 -19.09 -48.57 41.32
N LEU A 320 -18.21 -49.44 41.85
CA LEU A 320 -16.77 -49.17 41.94
C LEU A 320 -16.08 -49.13 40.57
N CYS A 321 -16.49 -50.00 39.64
CA CYS A 321 -15.98 -49.97 38.26
C CYS A 321 -16.39 -48.69 37.52
N SER A 322 -17.65 -48.24 37.67
CA SER A 322 -18.15 -47.02 37.04
C SER A 322 -17.36 -45.78 37.51
N THR A 323 -17.16 -45.63 38.82
CA THR A 323 -16.43 -44.48 39.38
C THR A 323 -14.97 -44.48 38.98
N ALA A 324 -14.30 -45.64 38.99
CA ALA A 324 -12.90 -45.75 38.61
C ALA A 324 -12.68 -45.40 37.13
N VAL A 325 -13.53 -45.90 36.24
CA VAL A 325 -13.48 -45.59 34.80
C VAL A 325 -13.74 -44.10 34.56
N ALA A 326 -14.73 -43.50 35.23
CA ALA A 326 -15.02 -42.07 35.11
C ALA A 326 -13.83 -41.20 35.57
N THR A 327 -13.16 -41.54 36.67
CA THR A 327 -11.96 -40.81 37.13
C THR A 327 -10.78 -40.95 36.18
N ILE A 328 -10.58 -42.12 35.56
CA ILE A 328 -9.51 -42.33 34.58
C ILE A 328 -9.78 -41.46 33.33
N ILE A 329 -11.01 -41.45 32.83
CA ILE A 329 -11.42 -40.62 31.68
C ILE A 329 -11.29 -39.13 32.00
N ALA A 330 -11.72 -38.68 33.18
CA ALA A 330 -11.59 -37.29 33.59
C ALA A 330 -10.12 -36.84 33.68
N CYS A 331 -9.25 -37.69 34.23
CA CYS A 331 -7.81 -37.43 34.31
C CYS A 331 -7.13 -37.40 32.94
N THR A 332 -7.51 -38.25 31.98
CA THR A 332 -6.95 -38.23 30.62
C THR A 332 -7.42 -37.02 29.83
N VAL A 333 -8.70 -36.66 29.92
CA VAL A 333 -9.26 -35.47 29.26
C VAL A 333 -8.66 -34.18 29.82
N SER A 334 -8.51 -34.06 31.14
CA SER A 334 -7.90 -32.89 31.77
C SER A 334 -6.43 -32.70 31.32
N LYS A 335 -5.62 -33.78 31.29
CA LYS A 335 -4.25 -33.73 30.77
C LYS A 335 -4.20 -33.32 29.29
N PHE A 336 -5.11 -33.83 28.48
CA PHE A 336 -5.21 -33.46 27.06
C PHE A 336 -5.57 -31.98 26.87
N LEU A 337 -6.56 -31.47 27.62
CA LEU A 337 -6.98 -30.07 27.56
C LEU A 337 -5.89 -29.10 28.04
N THR A 338 -5.06 -29.48 29.02
CA THR A 338 -3.90 -28.65 29.43
C THR A 338 -2.76 -28.63 28.42
N PHE A 339 -2.75 -29.53 27.44
CA PHE A 339 -1.71 -29.62 26.42
C PHE A 339 -2.02 -28.78 25.18
N ILE A 340 -3.31 -28.61 24.83
CA ILE A 340 -3.75 -27.81 23.68
C ILE A 340 -3.19 -26.37 23.69
N PRO A 341 -3.15 -25.64 24.82
CA PRO A 341 -2.58 -24.28 24.86
C PRO A 341 -1.07 -24.24 24.64
N LYS A 342 -0.35 -25.34 24.88
CA LYS A 342 1.11 -25.44 24.68
C LYS A 342 1.49 -25.70 23.22
N LEU A 343 0.55 -26.20 22.41
CA LEU A 343 0.67 -26.32 20.96
C LEU A 343 0.41 -24.99 20.24
N ASN A 344 0.77 -23.85 20.86
CA ASN A 344 0.51 -22.50 20.37
C ASN A 344 1.26 -22.22 19.05
N ILE A 345 0.72 -22.75 17.95
CA ILE A 345 1.17 -22.61 16.58
C ILE A 345 0.64 -21.29 15.96
N GLY A 346 -0.21 -20.54 16.67
CA GLY A 346 -1.10 -19.56 16.05
C GLY A 346 -0.57 -18.15 15.81
N ASN A 347 0.32 -17.59 16.63
CA ASN A 347 0.40 -16.12 16.69
C ASN A 347 1.62 -15.46 16.03
N ARG A 348 2.52 -16.20 15.37
CA ARG A 348 3.69 -15.57 14.70
C ARG A 348 3.95 -15.94 13.25
N LEU A 349 3.22 -16.89 12.65
CA LEU A 349 3.59 -17.42 11.33
C LEU A 349 2.51 -17.30 10.23
N PHE A 350 1.28 -16.92 10.55
CA PHE A 350 0.24 -16.77 9.54
C PHE A 350 -0.52 -15.46 9.71
N GLN A 351 -0.20 -14.49 8.85
CA GLN A 351 -0.98 -13.25 8.68
C GLN A 351 -2.21 -13.44 7.79
N THR A 352 -2.51 -14.65 7.35
CA THR A 352 -3.76 -15.00 6.68
C THR A 352 -4.57 -15.92 7.60
N PRO A 353 -5.74 -15.48 8.11
CA PRO A 353 -6.69 -16.38 8.73
C PRO A 353 -7.30 -17.27 7.62
N TYR A 354 -7.98 -18.34 7.99
CA TYR A 354 -8.76 -19.20 7.09
C TYR A 354 -7.94 -20.32 6.42
N ASP A 355 -7.98 -21.52 7.02
CA ASP A 355 -8.41 -22.78 6.37
C ASP A 355 -7.87 -24.05 7.05
N LEU A 356 -6.78 -23.96 7.81
CA LEU A 356 -6.20 -25.16 8.46
C LEU A 356 -6.73 -25.45 9.87
N SER A 357 -7.24 -24.45 10.61
CA SER A 357 -7.71 -24.65 12.00
C SER A 357 -9.07 -25.36 12.08
N THR A 358 -9.95 -25.16 11.08
CA THR A 358 -11.26 -25.79 10.98
C THR A 358 -11.16 -27.29 10.70
N GLY A 359 -10.25 -27.72 9.83
CA GLY A 359 -10.08 -29.15 9.51
C GLY A 359 -9.60 -30.00 10.70
N PHE A 360 -8.72 -29.45 11.55
CA PHE A 360 -8.18 -30.18 12.70
C PHE A 360 -9.19 -30.30 13.85
N LEU A 361 -9.94 -29.23 14.13
CA LEU A 361 -10.99 -29.23 15.14
C LEU A 361 -12.16 -30.16 14.78
N VAL A 362 -12.52 -30.25 13.49
CA VAL A 362 -13.58 -31.16 13.02
C VAL A 362 -13.18 -32.62 13.24
N ARG A 363 -11.94 -33.02 12.93
CA ARG A 363 -11.48 -34.40 13.15
C ARG A 363 -11.41 -34.81 14.63
N ILE A 364 -11.11 -33.87 15.53
CA ILE A 364 -11.16 -34.12 16.98
C ILE A 364 -12.61 -34.32 17.44
N CYS A 365 -13.55 -33.51 16.95
CA CYS A 365 -14.96 -33.63 17.29
C CYS A 365 -15.57 -34.95 16.79
N ASP A 366 -15.19 -35.42 15.61
CA ASP A 366 -15.67 -36.70 15.07
C ASP A 366 -15.11 -37.89 15.86
N SER A 367 -13.83 -37.82 16.27
CA SER A 367 -13.22 -38.85 17.13
C SER A 367 -13.88 -38.92 18.51
N LEU A 368 -14.26 -37.77 19.08
CA LEU A 368 -14.99 -37.71 20.36
C LEU A 368 -16.44 -38.21 20.23
N LYS A 369 -17.11 -37.98 19.09
CA LYS A 369 -18.44 -38.55 18.82
C LYS A 369 -18.40 -40.07 18.74
N VAL A 370 -17.41 -40.64 18.06
CA VAL A 370 -17.22 -42.11 17.98
C VAL A 370 -16.95 -42.71 19.37
N PHE A 371 -16.20 -42.01 20.21
CA PHE A 371 -15.96 -42.44 21.59
C PHE A 371 -17.25 -42.36 22.44
N SER A 372 -18.04 -41.32 22.27
CA SER A 372 -19.33 -41.15 22.96
C SER A 372 -20.33 -42.25 22.59
N THR A 373 -20.45 -42.61 21.30
CA THR A 373 -21.35 -43.70 20.88
C THR A 373 -20.87 -45.06 21.38
N PHE A 374 -19.56 -45.30 21.45
CA PHE A 374 -19.01 -46.55 22.00
C PHE A 374 -19.29 -46.70 23.50
N VAL A 375 -19.17 -45.61 24.28
CA VAL A 375 -19.48 -45.60 25.72
C VAL A 375 -20.97 -45.78 26.00
N ILE A 376 -21.84 -45.17 25.18
CA ILE A 376 -23.30 -45.33 25.32
C ILE A 376 -23.74 -46.75 24.93
N GLY A 377 -23.15 -47.35 23.89
CA GLY A 377 -23.43 -48.72 23.48
C GLY A 377 -23.04 -49.77 24.52
N PHE A 378 -21.93 -49.57 25.23
CA PHE A 378 -21.50 -50.48 26.30
C PHE A 378 -22.40 -50.43 27.55
N ASN A 379 -23.04 -49.30 27.85
CA ASN A 379 -23.97 -49.18 28.98
C ASN A 379 -25.33 -49.83 28.70
N MET A 380 -25.78 -49.85 27.44
CA MET A 380 -27.04 -50.51 27.05
C MET A 380 -26.94 -52.05 27.03
N GLY A 381 -25.76 -52.62 26.75
CA GLY A 381 -25.56 -54.07 26.71
C GLY A 381 -25.44 -54.77 28.07
N VAL A 382 -25.44 -54.02 29.18
CA VAL A 382 -25.30 -54.56 30.56
C VAL A 382 -26.62 -54.52 31.33
N ILE A 383 -27.70 -53.98 30.73
CA ILE A 383 -29.04 -53.88 31.34
C ILE A 383 -30.03 -54.94 30.81
N ILE A 384 -29.58 -55.90 29.99
CA ILE A 384 -30.41 -57.04 29.53
C ILE A 384 -29.90 -58.34 30.16
#